data_AF-W4B668-F1
#
_entry.id   AF-W4B668-F1
#
_cell.length_a   1.000
_cell.length_b   1.000
_cell.length_c   1.000
_cell.angle_alpha   90.00
_cell.angle_beta   90.00
_cell.angle_gamma   90.00
#
_symmetry.space_group_name_H-M   'P 1'
#
loop_
_entity.id
_entity.type
_entity.pdbx_description
1 polymer ?
#
loop_
_entity_poly.entity_id
_entity_poly.type
_entity_poly.pdbx_seq_one_letter_code
_entity_poly.pdbx_strand_id
1 'polypeptide(L)'
;MSQQGSVLVTGGARSGKSSFAEKLCMKRAESGMYVATAQAYDDEMQARIRIHQDRRHDSAYGWQTVEEPIALPELLDTLGETVSDAPAVVVDCLTLWLTNVLLQAEPEGTAVMEERLGLSICRLARAVQVYPGLVILVTNEVGSGIVPEYPLGRIYRDWAGIMNQSLARVCDEVFLVTAGIPVEIKSKEYLI
;
A
#
# COMPACT_ATOMS: atom_id res chain seq x y z
N MET A 1 9.78 -16.71 14.64
CA MET A 1 10.23 -15.99 13.42
C MET A 1 10.11 -14.51 13.71
N SER A 2 11.07 -13.67 13.34
CA SER A 2 10.96 -12.23 13.60
C SER A 2 9.81 -11.64 12.79
N GLN A 3 8.76 -11.16 13.46
CA GLN A 3 7.61 -10.48 12.84
C GLN A 3 7.97 -9.04 12.46
N GLN A 4 9.18 -8.79 11.93
CA GLN A 4 9.70 -7.46 11.64
C GLN A 4 10.14 -7.37 10.19
N GLY A 5 9.93 -6.20 9.59
CA GLY A 5 10.41 -5.87 8.26
C GLY A 5 9.37 -5.12 7.45
N SER A 6 9.82 -4.51 6.36
CA SER A 6 9.01 -3.67 5.52
C SER A 6 9.11 -4.14 4.06
N VAL A 7 7.96 -4.37 3.44
CA VAL A 7 7.89 -4.93 2.08
C VAL A 7 6.99 -4.07 1.22
N LEU A 8 7.49 -3.65 0.06
CA LEU A 8 6.67 -3.05 -0.99
C LEU A 8 6.36 -4.09 -2.07
N VAL A 9 5.09 -4.24 -2.42
CA VAL A 9 4.63 -5.11 -3.50
C VAL A 9 3.98 -4.26 -4.57
N THR A 10 4.61 -4.17 -5.74
CA THR A 10 4.13 -3.39 -6.89
C THR A 10 3.79 -4.27 -8.09
N GLY A 11 3.08 -3.72 -9.06
CA GLY A 11 2.74 -4.37 -10.32
C GLY A 11 1.45 -3.87 -10.96
N GLY A 12 1.15 -4.38 -12.15
CA GLY A 12 -0.03 -3.97 -12.91
C GLY A 12 -1.36 -4.32 -12.23
N ALA A 13 -2.45 -3.79 -12.78
CA ALA A 13 -3.80 -4.22 -12.39
C ALA A 13 -3.98 -5.72 -12.65
N ARG A 14 -4.62 -6.44 -11.72
CA ARG A 14 -4.87 -7.89 -11.79
C ARG A 14 -3.59 -8.74 -11.97
N SER A 15 -2.42 -8.24 -11.57
CA SER A 15 -1.16 -8.99 -11.66
C SER A 15 -0.99 -10.08 -10.60
N GLY A 16 -1.87 -10.15 -9.59
CA GLY A 16 -1.78 -11.10 -8.47
C GLY A 16 -1.07 -10.56 -7.22
N LYS A 17 -0.70 -9.27 -7.19
CA LYS A 17 0.03 -8.64 -6.07
C LYS A 17 -0.64 -8.75 -4.69
N SER A 18 -1.95 -8.54 -4.60
CA SER A 18 -2.71 -8.64 -3.34
C SER A 18 -2.64 -10.05 -2.75
N SER A 19 -2.87 -11.06 -3.59
CA SER A 19 -2.76 -12.46 -3.17
C SER A 19 -1.33 -12.88 -2.81
N PHE A 20 -0.32 -12.29 -3.45
CA PHE A 20 1.07 -12.49 -3.03
C PHE A 20 1.34 -11.84 -1.66
N ALA A 21 0.90 -10.61 -1.44
CA ALA A 21 1.07 -9.89 -0.18
C ALA A 21 0.42 -10.62 1.00
N GLU A 22 -0.81 -11.11 0.84
CA GLU A 22 -1.50 -11.92 1.87
C GLU A 22 -0.72 -13.21 2.17
N LYS A 23 -0.31 -13.96 1.14
CA LYS A 23 0.47 -15.20 1.33
C LYS A 23 1.82 -14.93 1.99
N LEU A 24 2.45 -13.80 1.67
CA LEU A 24 3.71 -13.39 2.29
C LEU A 24 3.52 -13.08 3.78
N CYS A 25 2.43 -12.39 4.15
CA CYS A 25 2.05 -12.15 5.53
C CYS A 25 1.85 -13.49 6.28
N MET A 26 1.00 -14.37 5.74
CA MET A 26 0.70 -15.68 6.34
C MET A 26 1.94 -16.57 6.50
N LYS A 27 2.98 -16.37 5.68
CA LYS A 27 4.24 -17.09 5.78
C LYS A 27 5.14 -16.55 6.90
N ARG A 28 5.02 -15.26 7.24
CA ARG A 28 5.95 -14.55 8.14
C ARG A 28 5.36 -14.23 9.52
N ALA A 29 4.03 -14.26 9.64
CA ALA A 29 3.30 -13.99 10.86
C ALA A 29 2.20 -15.05 11.10
N GLU A 30 1.73 -15.14 12.34
CA GLU A 30 0.67 -16.08 12.75
C GLU A 30 -0.74 -15.49 12.59
N SER A 31 -0.83 -14.17 12.59
CA SER A 31 -2.04 -13.37 12.39
C SER A 31 -1.67 -12.07 11.67
N GLY A 32 -2.66 -11.32 11.19
CA GLY A 32 -2.38 -10.06 10.50
C GLY A 32 -3.57 -9.12 10.46
N MET A 33 -3.27 -7.83 10.38
CA MET A 33 -4.23 -6.76 10.12
C MET A 33 -4.20 -6.39 8.65
N TYR A 34 -5.34 -6.47 7.99
CA TYR A 34 -5.53 -5.98 6.65
C TYR A 34 -6.13 -4.57 6.70
N VAL A 35 -5.42 -3.62 6.12
CA VAL A 35 -5.86 -2.23 6.01
C VAL A 35 -6.36 -1.98 4.59
N ALA A 36 -7.68 -1.82 4.47
CA ALA A 36 -8.33 -1.47 3.22
C ALA A 36 -8.37 0.06 3.08
N THR A 37 -7.76 0.58 2.03
CA THR A 37 -7.74 2.02 1.72
C THR A 37 -8.79 2.40 0.67
N ALA A 38 -9.45 1.40 0.08
CA ALA A 38 -10.49 1.60 -0.91
C ALA A 38 -11.75 2.18 -0.26
N GLN A 39 -12.31 3.22 -0.87
CA GLN A 39 -13.64 3.71 -0.54
C GLN A 39 -14.61 3.19 -1.61
N ALA A 40 -15.64 2.49 -1.17
CA ALA A 40 -16.56 1.79 -2.06
C ALA A 40 -17.61 2.75 -2.65
N TYR A 41 -17.22 3.47 -3.70
CA TYR A 41 -18.07 4.47 -4.38
C TYR A 41 -19.02 3.88 -5.42
N ASP A 42 -18.78 2.64 -5.85
CA ASP A 42 -19.60 1.94 -6.84
C ASP A 42 -19.90 0.47 -6.46
N ASP A 43 -20.96 -0.09 -7.03
CA ASP A 43 -21.44 -1.45 -6.75
C ASP A 43 -20.44 -2.54 -7.17
N GLU A 44 -19.60 -2.27 -8.17
CA GLU A 44 -18.57 -3.21 -8.62
C GLU A 44 -17.46 -3.34 -7.57
N MET A 45 -17.01 -2.21 -7.02
CA MET A 45 -16.04 -2.14 -5.95
C MET A 45 -16.60 -2.73 -4.65
N GLN A 46 -17.87 -2.47 -4.34
CA GLN A 46 -18.59 -3.12 -3.23
C GLN A 46 -18.57 -4.65 -3.36
N ALA A 47 -18.95 -5.19 -4.52
CA ALA A 47 -18.96 -6.63 -4.77
C ALA A 47 -17.56 -7.26 -4.65
N ARG A 48 -16.53 -6.56 -5.16
CA ARG A 48 -15.13 -7.00 -5.04
C ARG A 48 -14.65 -6.99 -3.60
N ILE A 49 -14.98 -5.95 -2.82
CA ILE A 49 -14.64 -5.87 -1.40
C ILE A 49 -15.25 -7.05 -0.64
N ARG A 50 -16.53 -7.37 -0.90
CA ARG A 50 -17.21 -8.52 -0.28
C ARG A 50 -16.51 -9.84 -0.57
N ILE A 51 -16.19 -10.12 -1.84
CA ILE A 51 -15.45 -11.34 -2.22
C ILE A 51 -14.11 -11.45 -1.47
N HIS A 52 -13.40 -10.34 -1.30
CA HIS A 52 -12.14 -10.32 -0.56
C HIS A 52 -12.32 -10.46 0.96
N GLN A 53 -13.37 -9.87 1.53
CA GLN A 53 -13.74 -10.07 2.94
C GLN A 53 -14.11 -11.53 3.21
N ASP A 54 -14.98 -12.12 2.38
CA ASP A 54 -15.40 -13.52 2.49
C ASP A 54 -14.20 -14.46 2.39
N ARG A 55 -13.30 -14.25 1.41
CA ARG A 55 -12.09 -15.07 1.28
C ARG A 55 -11.20 -15.03 2.52
N ARG A 56 -11.11 -13.88 3.21
CA ARG A 56 -10.33 -13.75 4.44
C ARG A 56 -11.05 -14.39 5.63
N HIS A 57 -12.36 -14.20 5.73
CA HIS A 57 -13.20 -14.82 6.75
C HIS A 57 -13.16 -16.36 6.65
N ASP A 58 -13.20 -16.90 5.44
CA ASP A 58 -13.14 -18.34 5.17
C ASP A 58 -11.73 -18.93 5.32
N SER A 59 -10.71 -18.06 5.44
CA SER A 59 -9.36 -18.51 5.73
C SER A 59 -9.24 -18.88 7.21
N ALA A 60 -8.53 -19.97 7.53
CA ALA A 60 -8.21 -20.33 8.91
C ALA A 60 -7.17 -19.38 9.57
N TYR A 61 -6.76 -18.33 8.87
CA TYR A 61 -5.76 -17.38 9.34
C TYR A 61 -6.41 -16.25 10.11
N GLY A 62 -5.78 -15.80 11.20
CA GLY A 62 -6.31 -14.76 12.10
C GLY A 62 -6.28 -13.36 11.50
N TRP A 63 -7.03 -13.10 10.44
CA TRP A 63 -7.17 -11.77 9.85
C TRP A 63 -8.08 -10.87 10.69
N GLN A 64 -7.62 -9.65 10.94
CA GLN A 64 -8.46 -8.52 11.32
C GLN A 64 -8.50 -7.53 10.16
N THR A 65 -9.66 -6.98 9.81
CA THR A 65 -9.78 -5.98 8.75
C THR A 65 -10.14 -4.63 9.33
N VAL A 66 -9.43 -3.58 8.91
CA VAL A 66 -9.70 -2.18 9.23
C VAL A 66 -9.79 -1.40 7.92
N GLU A 67 -10.75 -0.48 7.85
CA GLU A 67 -10.84 0.49 6.75
C GLU A 67 -10.16 1.78 7.20
N GLU A 68 -9.13 2.21 6.46
CA GLU A 68 -8.45 3.47 6.72
C GLU A 68 -8.04 4.12 5.38
N PRO A 69 -8.88 5.00 4.82
CA PRO A 69 -8.65 5.58 3.50
C PRO A 69 -7.66 6.75 3.51
N ILE A 70 -7.39 7.40 4.65
CA ILE A 70 -6.66 8.69 4.69
C ILE A 70 -5.55 8.68 5.74
N ALA A 71 -5.87 8.44 7.01
CA ALA A 71 -4.97 8.53 8.17
C ALA A 71 -4.10 7.27 8.36
N LEU A 72 -3.62 6.72 7.24
CA LEU A 72 -2.79 5.51 7.22
C LEU A 72 -1.48 5.67 8.03
N PRO A 73 -0.74 6.79 7.94
CA PRO A 73 0.46 6.96 8.77
C PRO A 73 0.15 6.95 10.28
N GLU A 74 -0.92 7.61 10.70
CA GLU A 74 -1.36 7.67 12.09
C GLU A 74 -1.80 6.29 12.61
N LEU A 75 -2.49 5.52 11.76
CA LEU A 75 -2.84 4.13 12.08
C LEU A 75 -1.59 3.28 12.30
N LEU A 76 -0.58 3.39 11.43
CA LEU A 76 0.67 2.64 11.58
C LEU A 76 1.41 3.02 12.86
N ASP A 77 1.45 4.32 13.22
CA ASP A 77 2.04 4.74 14.48
C ASP A 77 1.29 4.13 15.68
N THR A 78 -0.04 4.20 15.68
CA THR A 78 -0.89 3.64 16.75
C THR A 78 -0.66 2.13 16.93
N LEU A 79 -0.63 1.39 15.82
CA LEU A 79 -0.35 -0.05 15.84
C LEU A 79 1.09 -0.37 16.26
N GLY A 80 2.01 0.58 16.08
CA GLY A 80 3.43 0.45 16.39
C GLY A 80 3.82 0.94 17.79
N GLU A 81 2.89 1.49 18.58
CA GLU A 81 3.19 2.07 19.91
C GLU A 81 3.84 1.05 20.86
N THR A 82 3.40 -0.20 20.79
CA THR A 82 3.92 -1.29 21.64
C THR A 82 4.74 -2.26 20.79
N VAL A 83 6.07 -2.14 20.85
CA VAL A 83 7.02 -2.91 20.02
C VAL A 83 6.84 -4.43 20.12
N SER A 84 6.53 -4.96 21.31
CA SER A 84 6.37 -6.41 21.51
C SER A 84 5.10 -6.98 20.86
N ASP A 85 4.12 -6.13 20.59
CA ASP A 85 2.75 -6.51 20.24
C ASP A 85 2.33 -5.93 18.87
N ALA A 86 3.25 -5.29 18.16
CA ALA A 86 2.97 -4.67 16.88
C ALA A 86 2.54 -5.74 15.85
N PRO A 87 1.31 -5.67 15.30
CA PRO A 87 0.80 -6.71 14.42
C PRO A 87 1.52 -6.71 13.08
N ALA A 88 1.44 -7.83 12.35
CA ALA A 88 1.74 -7.80 10.93
C ALA A 88 0.62 -7.05 10.18
N VAL A 89 0.98 -6.10 9.32
CA VAL A 89 0.04 -5.24 8.58
C VAL A 89 0.17 -5.47 7.09
N VAL A 90 -0.96 -5.64 6.39
CA VAL A 90 -1.05 -5.62 4.93
C VAL A 90 -1.92 -4.44 4.51
N VAL A 91 -1.36 -3.49 3.76
CA VAL A 91 -2.08 -2.33 3.23
C VAL A 91 -2.40 -2.57 1.75
N ASP A 92 -3.67 -2.52 1.36
CA ASP A 92 -4.11 -2.70 -0.02
C ASP A 92 -5.22 -1.69 -0.39
N CYS A 93 -4.96 -0.70 -1.27
CA CYS A 93 -3.67 -0.34 -1.88
C CYS A 93 -3.34 1.14 -1.77
N LEU A 94 -2.04 1.42 -1.84
CA LEU A 94 -1.50 2.76 -1.76
C LEU A 94 -1.95 3.67 -2.89
N THR A 95 -2.28 3.15 -4.06
CA THR A 95 -2.82 3.97 -5.16
C THR A 95 -4.22 4.50 -4.87
N LEU A 96 -5.04 3.76 -4.13
CA LEU A 96 -6.34 4.27 -3.66
C LEU A 96 -6.17 5.25 -2.51
N TRP A 97 -5.25 4.97 -1.56
CA TRP A 97 -4.89 5.93 -0.53
C TRP A 97 -4.42 7.27 -1.14
N LEU A 98 -3.51 7.23 -2.12
CA LEU A 98 -3.03 8.42 -2.83
C LEU A 98 -4.18 9.17 -3.52
N THR A 99 -5.12 8.44 -4.13
CA THR A 99 -6.32 9.03 -4.74
C THR A 99 -7.15 9.77 -3.71
N ASN A 100 -7.38 9.18 -2.53
CA ASN A 100 -8.16 9.81 -1.46
C ASN A 100 -7.48 11.10 -0.95
N VAL A 101 -6.16 11.07 -0.72
CA VAL A 101 -5.38 12.25 -0.30
C VAL A 101 -5.43 13.34 -1.37
N LEU A 102 -5.28 12.96 -2.65
CA LEU A 102 -5.33 13.88 -3.78
C LEU A 102 -6.70 14.55 -3.90
N LEU A 103 -7.79 13.77 -3.86
CA LEU A 103 -9.16 14.31 -3.98
C LEU A 103 -9.56 15.18 -2.80
N GLN A 104 -9.06 14.88 -1.59
CA GLN A 104 -9.30 15.73 -0.42
C GLN A 104 -8.68 17.13 -0.59
N ALA A 105 -7.55 17.22 -1.29
CA ALA A 105 -6.80 18.45 -1.47
C ALA A 105 -7.10 19.18 -2.79
N GLU A 106 -7.73 18.50 -3.76
CA GLU A 106 -8.05 19.03 -5.08
C GLU A 106 -8.78 20.39 -5.03
N PRO A 107 -9.79 20.61 -4.15
CA PRO A 107 -10.50 21.89 -4.08
C PRO A 107 -9.64 23.08 -3.64
N GLU A 108 -8.48 22.82 -3.01
CA GLU A 108 -7.55 23.86 -2.52
C GLU A 108 -6.63 24.39 -3.63
N GLY A 109 -6.68 23.80 -4.83
CA GLY A 109 -5.87 24.17 -5.98
C GLY A 109 -4.55 23.39 -6.08
N THR A 110 -3.98 23.35 -7.29
CA THR A 110 -2.90 22.42 -7.65
C THR A 110 -1.65 22.56 -6.78
N ALA A 111 -1.21 23.77 -6.46
CA ALA A 111 0.00 23.96 -5.65
C ALA A 111 -0.14 23.39 -4.23
N VAL A 112 -1.27 23.66 -3.57
CA VAL A 112 -1.58 23.16 -2.22
C VAL A 112 -1.76 21.64 -2.23
N MET A 113 -2.45 21.12 -3.26
CA MET A 113 -2.62 19.69 -3.45
C MET A 113 -1.27 18.96 -3.55
N GLU A 114 -0.36 19.44 -4.40
CA GLU A 114 0.97 18.82 -4.57
C GLU A 114 1.83 18.89 -3.31
N GLU A 115 1.78 20.02 -2.59
CA GLU A 115 2.45 20.15 -1.28
C GLU A 115 1.91 19.12 -0.28
N ARG A 116 0.58 18.99 -0.17
CA ARG A 116 -0.06 18.03 0.73
C ARG A 116 0.28 16.59 0.36
N LEU A 117 0.34 16.26 -0.93
CA LEU A 117 0.77 14.94 -1.40
C LEU A 117 2.20 14.63 -0.96
N GLY A 118 3.13 15.57 -1.17
CA GLY A 118 4.52 15.43 -0.72
C GLY A 118 4.65 15.20 0.77
N LEU A 119 3.96 16.01 1.59
CA LEU A 119 3.95 15.86 3.05
C LEU A 119 3.37 14.51 3.50
N SER A 120 2.26 14.09 2.89
CA SER A 120 1.59 12.83 3.22
C SER A 120 2.46 11.62 2.89
N ILE A 121 3.13 11.62 1.73
CA ILE A 121 4.05 10.55 1.31
C ILE A 121 5.26 10.49 2.25
N CYS A 122 5.86 11.64 2.58
CA CYS A 122 6.96 11.70 3.55
C CYS A 122 6.54 11.14 4.91
N ARG A 123 5.34 11.49 5.37
CA ARG A 123 4.80 11.02 6.65
C ARG A 123 4.56 9.50 6.64
N LEU A 124 4.02 8.96 5.55
CA LEU A 124 3.82 7.53 5.38
C LEU A 124 5.16 6.78 5.34
N ALA A 125 6.13 7.26 4.55
CA ALA A 125 7.44 6.64 4.47
C ALA A 125 8.14 6.62 5.84
N ARG A 126 7.98 7.67 6.64
CA ARG A 126 8.49 7.70 8.01
C ARG A 126 7.80 6.66 8.90
N ALA A 127 6.48 6.57 8.88
CA ALA A 127 5.72 5.61 9.67
C ALA A 127 6.11 4.17 9.34
N VAL A 128 6.25 3.86 8.05
CA VAL A 128 6.72 2.55 7.55
C VAL A 128 8.14 2.25 8.04
N GLN A 129 9.05 3.21 7.97
CA GLN A 129 10.45 3.04 8.37
C GLN A 129 10.62 2.72 9.86
N VAL A 130 9.79 3.31 10.72
CA VAL A 130 9.89 3.12 12.18
C VAL A 130 8.96 2.03 12.71
N TYR A 131 8.12 1.44 11.86
CA TYR A 131 7.16 0.43 12.27
C TYR A 131 7.89 -0.80 12.83
N PRO A 132 7.64 -1.20 14.09
CA PRO A 132 8.38 -2.28 14.72
C PRO A 132 7.94 -3.69 14.29
N GLY A 133 6.76 -3.82 13.66
CA GLY A 133 6.21 -5.07 13.16
C GLY A 133 6.52 -5.32 11.68
N LEU A 134 5.83 -6.28 11.08
CA LEU A 134 5.88 -6.55 9.64
C LEU A 134 4.89 -5.64 8.94
N VAL A 135 5.33 -4.83 7.98
CA VAL A 135 4.42 -4.02 7.14
C VAL A 135 4.60 -4.39 5.67
N ILE A 136 3.52 -4.79 5.02
CA ILE A 136 3.47 -5.14 3.60
C ILE A 136 2.55 -4.15 2.89
N LEU A 137 3.09 -3.40 1.95
CA LEU A 137 2.41 -2.34 1.23
C LEU A 137 2.13 -2.77 -0.20
N VAL A 138 0.88 -2.74 -0.64
CA VAL A 138 0.50 -3.03 -2.02
C VAL A 138 0.29 -1.73 -2.78
N THR A 139 0.94 -1.58 -3.94
CA THR A 139 0.78 -0.44 -4.85
C THR A 139 0.66 -0.91 -6.30
N ASN A 140 0.24 -0.03 -7.20
CA ASN A 140 0.21 -0.31 -8.63
C ASN A 140 1.36 0.40 -9.36
N GLU A 141 1.89 -0.28 -10.38
CA GLU A 141 2.67 0.42 -11.42
C GLU A 141 1.74 1.02 -12.46
N VAL A 142 1.65 2.35 -12.49
CA VAL A 142 0.78 3.12 -13.39
C VAL A 142 1.57 3.93 -14.43
N GLY A 143 2.90 3.99 -14.31
CA GLY A 143 3.78 4.81 -15.16
C GLY A 143 4.18 4.16 -16.50
N SER A 144 3.87 2.88 -16.72
CA SER A 144 4.31 2.13 -17.92
C SER A 144 3.36 2.25 -19.12
N GLY A 145 2.33 3.11 -19.01
CA GLY A 145 1.33 3.34 -20.04
C GLY A 145 1.48 4.68 -20.76
N ILE A 146 0.43 5.06 -21.51
CA ILE A 146 0.35 6.35 -22.20
C ILE A 146 0.16 7.48 -21.17
N VAL A 147 0.62 8.69 -21.52
CA VAL A 147 0.36 9.91 -20.74
C VAL A 147 -1.15 10.18 -20.71
N PRO A 148 -1.77 10.34 -19.52
CA PRO A 148 -3.19 10.67 -19.44
C PRO A 148 -3.52 12.01 -20.13
N GLU A 149 -4.67 12.06 -20.82
CA GLU A 149 -5.15 13.27 -21.50
C GLU A 149 -5.55 14.37 -20.50
N TYR A 150 -6.10 13.98 -19.35
CA TYR A 150 -6.58 14.90 -18.32
C TYR A 150 -5.46 15.33 -17.35
N PRO A 151 -5.39 16.62 -16.96
CA PRO A 151 -4.38 17.14 -16.03
C PRO A 151 -4.26 16.36 -14.72
N LEU A 152 -5.40 16.08 -14.07
CA LEU A 152 -5.44 15.36 -12.79
C LEU A 152 -4.85 13.95 -12.91
N GLY A 153 -5.09 13.27 -14.04
CA GLY A 153 -4.52 11.96 -14.31
C GLY A 153 -2.99 11.98 -14.45
N ARG A 154 -2.42 13.05 -15.03
CA ARG A 154 -0.96 13.22 -15.11
C ARG A 154 -0.35 13.44 -13.73
N ILE A 155 -0.95 14.33 -12.93
CA ILE A 155 -0.53 14.59 -11.55
C ILE A 155 -0.56 13.29 -10.75
N TYR A 156 -1.68 12.57 -10.77
CA TYR A 156 -1.81 11.28 -10.08
C TYR A 156 -0.73 10.29 -10.50
N ARG A 157 -0.51 10.12 -11.82
CA ARG A 157 0.50 9.18 -12.35
C ARG A 157 1.90 9.53 -11.85
N ASP A 158 2.27 10.81 -11.90
CA ASP A 158 3.60 11.26 -11.53
C ASP A 158 3.81 11.12 -10.01
N TRP A 159 2.81 11.49 -9.20
CA TRP A 159 2.84 11.32 -7.75
C TRP A 159 2.80 9.86 -7.28
N ALA A 160 2.11 8.98 -8.01
CA ALA A 160 2.17 7.54 -7.74
C ALA A 160 3.59 6.99 -7.94
N GLY A 161 4.29 7.46 -8.97
CA GLY A 161 5.71 7.13 -9.17
C GLY A 161 6.61 7.67 -8.06
N ILE A 162 6.38 8.90 -7.59
CA ILE A 162 7.14 9.51 -6.48
C ILE A 162 6.89 8.75 -5.17
N MET A 163 5.64 8.37 -4.89
CA MET A 163 5.26 7.56 -3.74
C MET A 163 5.93 6.19 -3.77
N ASN A 164 5.84 5.47 -4.89
CA ASN A 164 6.47 4.16 -5.05
C ASN A 164 7.98 4.23 -4.82
N GLN A 165 8.67 5.24 -5.35
CA GLN A 165 10.10 5.46 -5.11
C GLN A 165 10.42 5.74 -3.64
N SER A 166 9.63 6.61 -3.00
CA SER A 166 9.84 7.00 -1.60
C SER A 166 9.70 5.80 -0.67
N LEU A 167 8.71 4.95 -0.92
CA LEU A 167 8.47 3.75 -0.14
C LEU A 167 9.48 2.63 -0.45
N ALA A 168 9.82 2.43 -1.72
CA ALA A 168 10.84 1.45 -2.11
C ALA A 168 12.20 1.72 -1.44
N ARG A 169 12.55 2.99 -1.22
CA ARG A 169 13.78 3.37 -0.51
C ARG A 169 13.78 2.91 0.94
N VAL A 170 12.66 3.08 1.65
CA VAL A 170 12.56 2.75 3.09
C VAL A 170 12.20 1.28 3.35
N CYS A 171 11.59 0.58 2.39
CA CYS A 171 11.24 -0.83 2.54
C CYS A 171 12.45 -1.75 2.43
N ASP A 172 12.55 -2.81 3.24
CA ASP A 172 13.63 -3.79 3.19
C ASP A 172 13.61 -4.63 1.90
N GLU A 173 12.42 -4.99 1.43
CA GLU A 173 12.20 -5.80 0.22
C GLU A 173 11.24 -5.09 -0.74
N VAL A 174 11.46 -5.25 -2.04
CA VAL A 174 10.55 -4.74 -3.08
C VAL A 174 10.28 -5.83 -4.10
N PHE A 175 9.01 -6.19 -4.25
CA PHE A 175 8.56 -7.19 -5.21
C PHE A 175 7.80 -6.56 -6.37
N LEU A 176 8.20 -6.89 -7.59
CA LEU A 176 7.40 -6.68 -8.80
C LEU A 176 6.62 -7.95 -9.11
N VAL A 177 5.29 -7.89 -9.11
CA VAL A 177 4.43 -9.02 -9.44
C VAL A 177 3.86 -8.85 -10.85
N THR A 178 4.18 -9.80 -11.72
CA THR A 178 3.71 -9.84 -13.11
C THR A 178 3.14 -11.22 -13.41
N ALA A 179 1.91 -11.28 -13.96
CA ALA A 179 1.23 -12.54 -14.29
C ALA A 179 1.19 -13.56 -13.13
N GLY A 180 1.05 -13.08 -11.89
CA GLY A 180 1.06 -13.89 -10.68
C GLY A 180 2.43 -14.29 -10.16
N ILE A 181 3.51 -13.90 -10.84
CA ILE A 181 4.89 -14.26 -10.50
C ILE A 181 5.55 -13.08 -9.76
N PRO A 182 5.88 -13.23 -8.46
CA PRO A 182 6.63 -12.23 -7.70
C PRO A 182 8.12 -12.32 -8.02
N VAL A 183 8.75 -11.18 -8.31
CA VAL A 183 10.19 -11.03 -8.48
C VAL A 183 10.68 -10.01 -7.47
N GLU A 184 11.55 -10.42 -6.55
CA GLU A 184 12.24 -9.49 -5.65
C GLU A 184 13.28 -8.71 -6.47
N ILE A 185 13.08 -7.39 -6.56
CA ILE A 185 13.88 -6.49 -7.40
C ILE A 185 14.91 -5.68 -6.60
N LYS A 186 14.70 -5.46 -5.27
CA LYS A 186 15.62 -4.65 -4.47
C LYS A 186 16.95 -5.37 -4.21
N SER A 187 16.94 -6.69 -4.08
CA SER A 187 18.16 -7.52 -4.02
C SER A 187 19.01 -7.48 -5.29
N LYS A 188 18.46 -6.94 -6.39
CA LYS A 188 19.14 -6.76 -7.67
C LYS A 188 19.41 -5.29 -8.01
N GLU A 189 19.15 -4.38 -7.05
CA GLU A 189 19.36 -2.96 -7.22
C GLU A 189 20.84 -2.67 -7.49
N TYR A 190 21.11 -1.83 -8.49
CA TYR A 190 22.45 -1.30 -8.75
C TYR A 190 22.66 -0.06 -7.89
N LEU A 191 23.58 -0.15 -6.92
CA LEU A 191 23.89 0.94 -6.00
C LEU A 191 24.89 1.91 -6.65
N ILE A 192 24.50 3.18 -6.77
CA ILE A 192 25.31 4.29 -7.30
C ILE A 192 25.80 5.15 -6.13
#